data_AF-A0A9D4KCG3-F1
#
_entry.id   AF-A0A9D4KCG3-F1
#
_cell.length_a   1.000
_cell.length_b   1.000
_cell.length_c   1.000
_cell.angle_alpha   90.00
_cell.angle_beta   90.00
_cell.angle_gamma   90.00
#
_symmetry.space_group_name_H-M   'P 1'
#
loop_
_entity.id
_entity.type
_entity.pdbx_description
1 polymer ?
#
loop_
_entity_poly.entity_id
_entity_poly.type
_entity_poly.pdbx_seq_one_letter_code
_entity_poly.pdbx_strand_id
1 'polypeptide(L)'
;MFASHINLSVTQEEIEIGLLQTPKDPNMTCLCFVREIEHLQENIRHHRTSKFLDLQPTEKGEPVELDLDAYERLTILRDQEIPKRLNKENIVKLKTTWSEHGGINATDSRDYLLQLCEAFYNKMVWLIDKNLHDKYVEEDEYSRELLEVLRFRNRLSRDFLGRTELLYVVEKYVTGLAKGVPMVVYGESGTGKTALIAKCAKEAKHWLSGANPVIIVRFLGIVTNFNH
;
A
#
# COMPACT_ATOMS: atom_id res chain seq x y z
N MET A 1 -9.60 12.78 40.69
CA MET A 1 -8.30 12.30 40.20
C MET A 1 -7.94 13.15 39.00
N PHE A 2 -7.02 14.09 39.19
CA PHE A 2 -6.60 15.00 38.14
C PHE A 2 -5.76 14.20 37.14
N ALA A 3 -6.28 14.03 35.93
CA ALA A 3 -5.47 13.60 34.80
C ALA A 3 -4.47 14.72 34.53
N SER A 4 -3.19 14.46 34.81
CA SER A 4 -2.11 15.26 34.26
C SER A 4 -2.24 15.18 32.74
N HIS A 5 -2.70 16.25 32.11
CA HIS A 5 -2.54 16.47 30.68
C HIS A 5 -1.04 16.60 30.40
N ILE A 6 -0.37 15.46 30.30
CA ILE A 6 0.95 15.37 29.70
C ILE A 6 0.73 15.78 28.24
N ASN A 7 1.36 16.87 27.81
CA ASN A 7 1.44 17.22 26.40
C ASN A 7 2.26 16.12 25.71
N LEU A 8 1.59 15.04 25.27
CA LEU A 8 2.22 14.05 24.40
C LEU A 8 2.62 14.75 23.10
N SER A 9 3.80 14.41 22.59
CA SER A 9 4.17 14.85 21.24
C SER A 9 3.25 14.17 20.22
N VAL A 10 2.95 14.87 19.11
CA VAL A 10 2.17 14.29 18.00
C VAL A 10 2.81 12.98 17.51
N THR A 11 4.14 12.94 17.41
CA THR A 11 4.89 11.74 17.04
C THR A 11 4.65 10.58 18.01
N GLN A 12 4.59 10.85 19.32
CA GLN A 12 4.31 9.80 20.30
C GLN A 12 2.86 9.29 20.16
N GLU A 13 1.90 10.18 19.97
CA GLU A 13 0.50 9.81 19.75
C GLU A 13 0.33 8.96 18.47
N GLU A 14 1.01 9.33 17.39
CA GLU A 14 1.04 8.56 16.14
C GLU A 14 1.59 7.14 16.34
N ILE A 15 2.66 6.98 17.12
CA ILE A 15 3.25 5.67 17.44
C ILE A 15 2.31 4.88 18.36
N GLU A 16 1.70 5.52 19.35
CA GLU A 16 0.76 4.87 20.26
C GLU A 16 -0.43 4.31 19.48
N ILE A 17 -1.10 5.14 18.67
CA ILE A 17 -2.29 4.73 17.91
C ILE A 17 -1.91 3.77 16.78
N GLY A 18 -0.87 4.08 16.02
CA GLY A 18 -0.51 3.37 14.78
C GLY A 18 0.19 2.03 15.01
N LEU A 19 0.88 1.86 16.15
CA LEU A 19 1.71 0.69 16.40
C LEU A 19 1.41 0.01 17.75
N LEU A 20 1.35 0.77 18.84
CA LEU A 20 1.30 0.18 20.19
C LEU A 20 -0.12 -0.14 20.67
N GLN A 21 -1.15 0.50 20.14
CA GLN A 21 -2.54 0.34 20.60
C GLN A 21 -3.49 -0.05 19.46
N THR A 22 -3.00 -0.12 18.22
CA THR A 22 -3.82 -0.53 17.08
C THR A 22 -4.43 -1.93 17.32
N PRO A 23 -5.73 -2.11 17.00
CA PRO A 23 -6.39 -3.41 17.06
C PRO A 23 -6.06 -4.30 15.85
N LYS A 24 -5.53 -3.71 14.78
CA LYS A 24 -5.10 -4.45 13.57
C LYS A 24 -3.67 -4.93 13.75
N ASP A 25 -3.27 -5.98 13.02
CA ASP A 25 -1.89 -6.47 13.05
C ASP A 25 -0.94 -5.40 12.46
N PRO A 26 -0.06 -4.79 13.28
CA PRO A 26 0.86 -3.75 12.80
C PRO A 26 1.92 -4.31 11.84
N ASN A 27 2.15 -5.63 11.80
CA ASN A 27 3.10 -6.26 10.87
C ASN A 27 2.66 -6.19 9.40
N MET A 28 1.40 -5.80 9.18
CA MET A 28 0.86 -5.54 7.85
C MET A 28 1.07 -4.09 7.43
N THR A 29 1.11 -3.13 8.35
CA THR A 29 1.09 -1.70 7.97
C THR A 29 2.32 -0.91 8.39
N CYS A 30 3.19 -1.50 9.21
CA CYS A 30 4.28 -0.77 9.84
C CYS A 30 5.65 -1.39 9.55
N LEU A 31 6.63 -0.51 9.35
CA LEU A 31 8.05 -0.82 9.29
C LEU A 31 8.78 0.08 10.30
N CYS A 32 9.78 -0.47 10.97
CA CYS A 32 10.63 0.29 11.87
C CYS A 32 12.07 0.31 11.34
N PHE A 33 12.63 1.50 11.16
CA PHE A 33 14.02 1.69 10.78
C PHE A 33 14.80 2.23 11.98
N VAL A 34 15.60 1.37 12.59
CA VAL A 34 16.48 1.72 13.70
C VAL A 34 17.85 2.08 13.13
N ARG A 35 18.29 3.30 13.46
CA ARG A 35 19.57 3.85 13.03
C ARG A 35 20.50 3.95 14.24
N GLU A 36 21.55 3.15 14.23
CA GLU A 36 22.61 3.20 15.25
C GLU A 36 23.74 4.09 14.73
N ILE A 37 23.98 5.20 15.42
CA ILE A 37 25.01 6.18 15.05
C ILE A 37 26.11 6.15 16.10
N GLU A 38 27.24 5.53 15.78
CA GLU A 38 28.40 5.45 16.68
C GLU A 38 29.02 6.82 16.92
N HIS A 39 29.59 7.01 18.11
CA HIS A 39 30.22 8.27 18.57
C HIS A 39 29.28 9.50 18.58
N LEU A 40 27.97 9.32 18.40
CA LEU A 40 27.00 10.43 18.45
C LEU A 40 27.03 11.16 19.81
N GLN A 41 27.01 10.40 20.92
CA GLN A 41 27.03 10.98 22.28
C GLN A 41 28.37 11.63 22.62
N GLU A 42 29.48 11.09 22.13
CA GLU A 42 30.81 11.70 22.29
C GLU A 42 30.89 13.09 21.61
N ASN A 43 30.01 13.34 20.63
CA ASN A 43 29.93 14.58 19.87
C ASN A 43 28.79 15.51 20.33
N ILE A 44 28.29 15.43 21.57
CA ILE A 44 27.21 16.29 22.10
C ILE A 44 27.47 17.79 21.90
N ARG A 45 28.74 18.23 21.94
CA ARG A 45 29.11 19.65 21.76
C ARG A 45 29.03 20.13 20.32
N HIS A 46 28.92 19.24 19.34
CA HIS A 46 28.80 19.63 17.94
C HIS A 46 27.42 20.26 17.69
N HIS A 47 27.38 21.43 17.05
CA HIS A 47 26.14 22.22 16.88
C HIS A 47 25.02 21.51 16.09
N ARG A 48 25.33 20.40 15.40
CA ARG A 48 24.35 19.56 14.67
C ARG A 48 23.83 18.38 15.48
N THR A 49 24.40 18.07 16.63
CA THR A 49 24.03 16.90 17.44
C THR A 49 22.61 17.01 18.00
N SER A 50 22.14 18.24 18.27
CA SER A 50 20.75 18.54 18.65
C SER A 50 19.70 18.14 17.61
N LYS A 51 20.09 17.79 16.37
CA LYS A 51 19.19 17.22 15.37
C LYS A 51 18.95 15.72 15.54
N PHE A 52 19.71 15.07 16.42
CA PHE A 52 19.73 13.62 16.60
C PHE A 52 19.53 13.20 18.05
N LEU A 53 19.86 14.07 19.00
CA LEU A 53 19.67 13.87 20.44
C LEU A 53 18.87 15.04 21.01
N ASP A 54 18.00 14.73 21.97
CA ASP A 54 17.36 15.73 22.82
C ASP A 54 18.39 16.25 23.82
N LEU A 55 18.71 17.53 23.71
CA LEU A 55 19.70 18.20 24.55
C LEU A 55 19.02 19.26 25.41
N GLN A 56 19.38 19.30 26.69
CA GLN A 56 18.91 20.31 27.62
C GLN A 56 20.04 21.27 28.02
N PRO A 57 19.72 22.56 28.22
CA PRO A 57 20.67 23.50 28.79
C PRO A 57 20.94 23.14 30.25
N THR A 58 22.21 23.13 30.61
CA THR A 58 22.65 23.12 32.01
C THR A 58 22.56 24.53 32.59
N GLU A 59 22.49 24.66 33.92
CA GLU A 59 22.32 25.96 34.58
C GLU A 59 23.38 26.98 34.13
N LYS A 60 22.94 28.23 33.91
CA LYS A 60 23.71 29.45 33.59
C LYS A 60 25.14 29.23 33.05
N GLY A 61 25.25 29.05 31.73
CA GLY A 61 26.51 29.18 30.97
C GLY A 61 27.30 27.89 30.78
N GLU A 62 26.79 26.78 31.28
CA GLU A 62 27.38 25.45 31.15
C GLU A 62 27.06 24.78 29.78
N PRO A 63 27.81 23.73 29.38
CA PRO A 63 27.61 23.02 28.12
C PRO A 63 26.29 22.25 28.12
N VAL A 64 25.56 22.26 27.00
CA VAL A 64 24.37 21.42 26.79
C VAL A 64 24.66 19.94 27.11
N GLU A 65 23.72 19.30 27.80
CA GLU A 65 23.80 17.90 28.18
C GLU A 65 22.66 17.09 27.55
N LEU A 66 22.79 15.76 27.58
CA LEU A 66 21.76 14.84 27.10
C LEU A 66 20.57 14.84 28.06
N ASP A 67 19.35 15.00 27.53
CA ASP A 67 18.13 14.74 28.30
C ASP A 67 18.02 13.21 28.54
N LEU A 68 18.41 12.78 29.75
CA LEU A 68 18.45 11.37 30.12
C LEU A 68 17.04 10.75 30.16
N ASP A 69 16.02 11.51 30.56
CA ASP A 69 14.65 11.03 30.64
C ASP A 69 14.09 10.78 29.23
N ALA A 70 14.35 11.69 28.28
CA ALA A 70 13.99 11.50 26.87
C ALA A 70 14.73 10.32 26.25
N TYR A 71 16.04 10.20 26.54
CA TYR A 71 16.87 9.11 26.05
C TYR A 71 16.40 7.74 26.57
N GLU A 72 16.05 7.64 27.86
CA GLU A 72 15.51 6.41 28.45
C GLU A 72 14.17 6.02 27.82
N ARG A 73 13.24 6.98 27.67
CA ARG A 73 11.94 6.74 27.00
C ARG A 73 12.13 6.21 25.58
N LEU A 74 13.02 6.83 24.80
CA LEU A 74 13.32 6.39 23.43
C LEU A 74 13.92 4.98 23.41
N THR A 75 14.80 4.67 24.37
CA THR A 75 15.44 3.35 24.49
C THR A 75 14.42 2.27 24.83
N ILE A 76 13.51 2.53 25.77
CA ILE A 76 12.41 1.60 26.12
C ILE A 76 11.51 1.37 24.90
N LEU A 77 11.12 2.44 24.20
CA LEU A 77 10.29 2.33 22.99
C LEU A 77 10.97 1.47 21.93
N ARG A 78 12.24 1.79 21.60
CA ARG A 78 13.01 1.13 20.53
C ARG A 78 13.32 -0.33 20.83
N ASP A 79 13.79 -0.64 22.04
CA ASP A 79 14.39 -1.93 22.36
C ASP A 79 13.43 -2.89 23.07
N GLN A 80 12.33 -2.38 23.64
CA GLN A 80 11.37 -3.19 24.38
C GLN A 80 9.99 -3.16 23.75
N GLU A 81 9.40 -1.99 23.51
CA GLU A 81 7.99 -1.89 23.08
C GLU A 81 7.81 -2.24 21.59
N ILE A 82 8.65 -1.72 20.69
CA ILE A 82 8.58 -2.02 19.26
C ILE A 82 8.78 -3.52 19.00
N PRO A 83 9.81 -4.21 19.56
CA PRO A 83 10.01 -5.64 19.31
C PRO A 83 8.93 -6.55 19.91
N LYS A 84 8.13 -6.07 20.87
CA LYS A 84 6.95 -6.80 21.37
C LYS A 84 5.78 -6.77 20.37
N ARG A 85 5.73 -5.76 19.49
CA ARG A 85 4.62 -5.55 18.55
C ARG A 85 4.97 -5.89 17.10
N LEU A 86 6.21 -5.67 16.68
CA LEU A 86 6.69 -5.97 15.33
C LEU A 86 7.57 -7.21 15.29
N ASN A 87 7.32 -8.03 14.28
CA ASN A 87 8.17 -9.12 13.86
C ASN A 87 9.51 -8.58 13.39
N LYS A 88 10.56 -9.39 13.56
CA LYS A 88 11.93 -9.05 13.16
C LYS A 88 12.05 -8.64 11.70
N GLU A 89 11.22 -9.21 10.82
CA GLU A 89 11.20 -8.88 9.39
C GLU A 89 10.74 -7.44 9.09
N ASN A 90 9.91 -6.86 9.95
CA ASN A 90 9.43 -5.48 9.85
C ASN A 90 10.41 -4.47 10.48
N ILE A 91 11.48 -4.94 11.13
CA ILE A 91 12.47 -4.10 11.79
C ILE A 91 13.79 -4.16 11.02
N VAL A 92 14.22 -3.01 10.50
CA VAL A 92 15.51 -2.84 9.84
C VAL A 92 16.45 -2.13 10.80
N LYS A 93 17.62 -2.70 11.05
CA LYS A 93 18.69 -2.07 11.82
C LYS A 93 19.84 -1.71 10.90
N LEU A 94 20.25 -0.46 10.92
CA LEU A 94 21.35 0.07 10.12
C LEU A 94 22.30 0.84 11.01
N LYS A 95 23.60 0.72 10.73
CA LYS A 95 24.65 1.28 11.56
C LYS A 95 25.55 2.19 10.74
N THR A 96 25.96 3.32 11.34
CA THR A 96 26.93 4.25 10.76
C THR A 96 27.73 4.91 11.87
N THR A 97 28.87 5.47 11.50
CA THR A 97 29.70 6.27 12.40
C THR A 97 29.40 7.75 12.21
N TRP A 98 29.40 8.53 13.29
CA TRP A 98 29.27 9.99 13.24
C TRP A 98 30.47 10.61 12.52
N SER A 99 30.22 11.43 11.49
CA SER A 99 31.28 12.16 10.80
C SER A 99 31.75 13.37 11.61
N GLU A 100 33.06 13.58 11.61
CA GLU A 100 33.73 14.79 12.11
C GLU A 100 33.25 16.07 11.40
N HIS A 101 32.72 15.97 10.18
CA HIS A 101 32.08 17.07 9.43
C HIS A 101 30.63 17.34 9.88
N GLY A 102 30.24 16.81 11.04
CA GLY A 102 29.01 17.14 11.71
C GLY A 102 27.84 16.27 11.29
N GLY A 103 27.95 14.96 11.56
CA GLY A 103 26.81 14.04 11.53
C GLY A 103 26.86 13.02 10.41
N ILE A 104 25.73 12.84 9.72
CA ILE A 104 25.62 11.93 8.57
C ILE A 104 25.57 12.80 7.32
N ASN A 105 26.46 12.53 6.36
CA ASN A 105 26.57 13.34 5.16
C ASN A 105 26.83 12.49 3.90
N ALA A 106 26.68 13.11 2.73
CA ALA A 106 26.75 12.43 1.44
C ALA A 106 28.17 11.94 1.06
N THR A 107 29.23 12.48 1.68
CA THR A 107 30.61 12.08 1.39
C THR A 107 31.03 10.93 2.29
N ASP A 108 30.90 11.09 3.60
CA ASP A 108 31.49 10.20 4.61
C ASP A 108 30.56 9.05 4.96
N SER A 109 29.25 9.26 4.79
CA SER A 109 28.22 8.26 5.06
C SER A 109 27.56 7.76 3.77
N ARG A 110 28.24 7.87 2.63
CA ARG A 110 27.69 7.52 1.31
C ARG A 110 27.13 6.10 1.27
N ASP A 111 27.94 5.12 1.68
CA ASP A 111 27.56 3.71 1.62
C ASP A 111 26.40 3.40 2.56
N TYR A 112 26.40 4.00 3.76
CA TYR A 112 25.30 3.92 4.70
C TYR A 112 24.01 4.50 4.11
N LEU A 113 24.06 5.67 3.47
CA LEU A 113 22.90 6.31 2.87
C LEU A 113 22.34 5.48 1.71
N LEU A 114 23.22 4.89 0.89
CA LEU A 114 22.80 3.96 -0.17
C LEU A 114 22.10 2.72 0.40
N GLN A 115 22.68 2.11 1.45
CA GLN A 115 22.06 0.97 2.14
C GLN A 115 20.71 1.33 2.77
N LEU A 116 20.60 2.51 3.38
CA LEU A 116 19.34 3.00 3.94
C LEU A 116 18.28 3.18 2.86
N CYS A 117 18.63 3.81 1.73
CA CYS A 117 17.70 4.00 0.61
C CYS A 117 17.25 2.66 0.00
N GLU A 118 18.19 1.73 -0.21
CA GLU A 118 17.90 0.40 -0.75
C GLU A 118 17.01 -0.41 0.22
N ALA A 119 17.35 -0.44 1.50
CA ALA A 119 16.56 -1.12 2.52
C ALA A 119 15.15 -0.52 2.62
N PHE A 120 15.03 0.81 2.57
CA PHE A 120 13.74 1.49 2.58
C PHE A 120 12.89 1.08 1.37
N TYR A 121 13.45 1.19 0.16
CA TYR A 121 12.75 0.82 -1.07
C TYR A 121 12.29 -0.64 -1.04
N ASN A 122 13.22 -1.57 -0.77
CA ASN A 122 12.93 -3.00 -0.78
C ASN A 122 11.88 -3.38 0.27
N LYS A 123 11.95 -2.81 1.48
CA LYS A 123 10.97 -3.10 2.53
C LYS A 123 9.60 -2.49 2.26
N MET A 124 9.54 -1.29 1.67
CA MET A 124 8.27 -0.68 1.27
C MET A 124 7.57 -1.51 0.19
N VAL A 125 8.31 -1.93 -0.85
CA VAL A 125 7.79 -2.82 -1.89
C VAL A 125 7.31 -4.13 -1.28
N TRP A 126 8.15 -4.77 -0.46
CA TRP A 126 7.79 -6.01 0.25
C TRP A 126 6.51 -5.86 1.09
N LEU A 127 6.36 -4.78 1.85
CA LEU A 127 5.17 -4.55 2.67
C LEU A 127 3.93 -4.38 1.79
N ILE A 128 4.03 -3.61 0.70
CA ILE A 128 2.92 -3.43 -0.25
C ILE A 128 2.51 -4.76 -0.86
N ASP A 129 3.48 -5.54 -1.37
CA ASP A 129 3.20 -6.84 -2.00
C ASP A 129 2.58 -7.84 -1.01
N LYS A 130 3.08 -7.85 0.24
CA LYS A 130 2.52 -8.65 1.33
C LYS A 130 1.05 -8.30 1.59
N ASN A 131 0.71 -7.01 1.63
CA ASN A 131 -0.68 -6.56 1.80
C ASN A 131 -1.55 -6.83 0.57
N LEU A 132 -1.01 -6.74 -0.64
CA LEU A 132 -1.76 -7.05 -1.84
C LEU A 132 -2.16 -8.53 -1.86
N HIS A 133 -1.24 -9.43 -1.48
CA HIS A 133 -1.54 -10.86 -1.40
C HIS A 133 -2.68 -11.16 -0.41
N ASP A 134 -2.66 -10.53 0.77
CA ASP A 134 -3.71 -10.72 1.78
C ASP A 134 -5.04 -10.04 1.36
N LYS A 135 -5.00 -8.91 0.64
CA LYS A 135 -6.20 -8.27 0.08
C LYS A 135 -6.85 -9.01 -1.09
N TYR A 136 -6.14 -9.88 -1.80
CA TYR A 136 -6.80 -10.78 -2.76
C TYR A 136 -7.64 -11.86 -2.06
N VAL A 137 -7.43 -12.08 -0.76
CA VAL A 137 -8.21 -13.00 0.07
C VAL A 137 -9.35 -12.27 0.79
N GLU A 138 -9.18 -11.00 1.15
CA GLU A 138 -10.28 -10.14 1.61
C GLU A 138 -11.08 -9.59 0.42
N GLU A 139 -12.15 -10.30 0.06
CA GLU A 139 -13.15 -9.92 -0.96
C GLU A 139 -13.70 -8.49 -0.78
N ASP A 140 -13.05 -7.51 -1.42
CA ASP A 140 -13.62 -6.18 -1.65
C ASP A 140 -14.97 -6.29 -2.39
N GLU A 141 -15.94 -5.47 -2.02
CA GLU A 141 -17.32 -5.50 -2.55
C GLU A 141 -17.33 -5.36 -4.08
N TYR A 142 -16.49 -4.47 -4.61
CA TYR A 142 -16.29 -4.27 -6.04
C TYR A 142 -15.66 -5.49 -6.72
N SER A 143 -14.76 -6.20 -6.03
CA SER A 143 -14.12 -7.41 -6.53
C SER A 143 -15.12 -8.57 -6.60
N ARG A 144 -16.03 -8.69 -5.63
CA ARG A 144 -17.15 -9.65 -5.68
C ARG A 144 -18.09 -9.35 -6.85
N GLU A 145 -18.51 -8.11 -7.01
CA GLU A 145 -19.35 -7.69 -8.14
C GLU A 145 -18.71 -8.07 -9.48
N LEU A 146 -17.42 -7.73 -9.65
CA LEU A 146 -16.68 -8.05 -10.86
C LEU A 146 -16.61 -9.57 -11.09
N LEU A 147 -16.31 -10.35 -10.04
CA LEU A 147 -16.26 -11.81 -10.13
C LEU A 147 -17.61 -12.41 -10.53
N GLU A 148 -18.72 -11.92 -9.97
CA GLU A 148 -20.07 -12.37 -10.33
C GLU A 148 -20.40 -12.07 -11.78
N VAL A 149 -20.11 -10.85 -12.25
CA VAL A 149 -20.28 -10.44 -13.65
C VAL A 149 -19.47 -11.34 -14.59
N LEU A 150 -18.21 -11.65 -14.24
CA LEU A 150 -17.34 -12.52 -15.03
C LEU A 150 -17.82 -13.98 -15.05
N ARG A 151 -18.27 -14.51 -13.90
CA ARG A 151 -18.88 -15.86 -13.80
C ARG A 151 -20.15 -15.95 -14.63
N PHE A 152 -21.01 -14.94 -14.54
CA PHE A 152 -22.26 -14.87 -15.30
C PHE A 152 -22.00 -14.84 -16.81
N ARG A 153 -21.07 -13.98 -17.27
CA ARG A 153 -20.62 -13.95 -18.67
C ARG A 153 -20.15 -15.32 -19.12
N ASN A 154 -19.27 -15.96 -18.34
CA ASN A 154 -18.69 -17.25 -18.69
C ASN A 154 -19.77 -18.32 -18.85
N ARG A 155 -20.72 -18.40 -17.90
CA ARG A 155 -21.86 -19.32 -17.97
C ARG A 155 -22.69 -19.10 -19.24
N LEU A 156 -23.14 -17.87 -19.49
CA LEU A 156 -23.93 -17.57 -20.68
C LEU A 156 -23.18 -17.84 -21.99
N SER A 157 -21.87 -17.56 -22.04
CA SER A 157 -21.07 -17.80 -23.24
C SER A 157 -20.82 -19.28 -23.52
N ARG A 158 -20.79 -20.12 -22.48
CA ARG A 158 -20.54 -21.56 -22.58
C ARG A 158 -21.76 -22.26 -23.15
N ASP A 159 -22.94 -21.84 -22.71
CA ASP A 159 -24.20 -22.46 -23.10
C ASP A 159 -24.78 -21.81 -24.37
N PHE A 160 -24.06 -20.88 -25.00
CA PHE A 160 -24.44 -20.20 -26.24
C PHE A 160 -24.15 -21.08 -27.47
N LEU A 161 -25.21 -21.48 -28.18
CA LEU A 161 -25.14 -22.31 -29.38
C LEU A 161 -25.74 -21.58 -30.59
N GLY A 162 -25.05 -21.63 -31.73
CA GLY A 162 -25.51 -21.08 -33.01
C GLY A 162 -25.36 -19.55 -33.15
N ARG A 163 -26.21 -18.94 -33.99
CA ARG A 163 -26.27 -17.48 -34.25
C ARG A 163 -24.98 -16.86 -34.79
N THR A 164 -24.24 -17.62 -35.58
CA THR A 164 -22.97 -17.21 -36.20
C THR A 164 -23.12 -15.91 -37.01
N GLU A 165 -24.23 -15.75 -37.73
CA GLU A 165 -24.50 -14.52 -38.50
C GLU A 165 -24.57 -13.27 -37.62
N LEU A 166 -25.22 -13.35 -36.44
CA LEU A 166 -25.31 -12.22 -35.51
C LEU A 166 -23.95 -11.93 -34.86
N LEU A 167 -23.17 -12.98 -34.54
CA LEU A 167 -21.81 -12.79 -34.05
C LEU A 167 -20.93 -12.09 -35.08
N TYR A 168 -21.03 -12.47 -36.35
CA TYR A 168 -20.31 -11.83 -37.44
C TYR A 168 -20.68 -10.35 -37.61
N VAL A 169 -21.96 -10.00 -37.49
CA VAL A 169 -22.41 -8.60 -37.53
C VAL A 169 -21.79 -7.78 -36.38
N VAL A 170 -21.75 -8.33 -35.17
CA VAL A 170 -21.13 -7.65 -34.01
C VAL A 170 -19.61 -7.58 -34.18
N GLU A 171 -18.96 -8.64 -34.66
CA GLU A 171 -17.52 -8.65 -34.95
C GLU A 171 -17.16 -7.55 -35.95
N LYS A 172 -17.90 -7.42 -37.06
CA LYS A 172 -17.69 -6.35 -38.05
C LYS A 172 -17.92 -4.96 -37.48
N TYR A 173 -18.86 -4.80 -36.56
CA TYR A 173 -19.04 -3.53 -35.85
C TYR A 173 -17.86 -3.22 -34.93
N VAL A 174 -17.39 -4.19 -34.15
CA VAL A 174 -16.26 -4.03 -33.19
C VAL A 174 -14.92 -3.81 -33.90
N THR A 175 -14.69 -4.50 -35.03
CA THR A 175 -13.46 -4.40 -35.83
C THR A 175 -13.50 -3.30 -36.88
N GLY A 176 -14.69 -2.74 -37.15
CA GLY A 176 -14.92 -1.76 -38.20
C GLY A 176 -14.54 -0.33 -37.81
N LEU A 177 -14.54 0.56 -38.81
CA LEU A 177 -14.22 1.99 -38.68
C LEU A 177 -15.39 2.85 -38.19
N ALA A 178 -16.53 2.26 -37.81
CA ALA A 178 -17.72 2.97 -37.32
C ALA A 178 -17.48 3.51 -35.89
N LYS A 179 -16.56 4.47 -35.78
CA LYS A 179 -16.18 5.10 -34.52
C LYS A 179 -17.29 6.07 -34.10
N GLY A 180 -17.88 5.84 -32.93
CA GLY A 180 -18.70 6.83 -32.23
C GLY A 180 -20.23 6.63 -32.25
N VAL A 181 -20.75 5.53 -32.81
CA VAL A 181 -22.20 5.25 -32.78
C VAL A 181 -22.46 3.95 -32.02
N PRO A 182 -23.24 3.95 -30.91
CA PRO A 182 -23.59 2.73 -30.18
C PRO A 182 -24.38 1.73 -31.03
N MET A 183 -23.95 0.47 -31.04
CA MET A 183 -24.76 -0.64 -31.57
C MET A 183 -25.82 -1.08 -30.56
N VAL A 184 -27.06 -1.23 -31.02
CA VAL A 184 -28.20 -1.70 -30.21
C VAL A 184 -28.64 -3.08 -30.70
N VAL A 185 -28.67 -4.06 -29.79
CA VAL A 185 -29.25 -5.39 -30.03
C VAL A 185 -30.65 -5.44 -29.43
N TYR A 186 -31.66 -5.62 -30.26
CA TYR A 186 -33.07 -5.66 -29.85
C TYR A 186 -33.77 -6.95 -30.34
N GLY A 187 -34.95 -7.21 -29.78
CA GLY A 187 -35.72 -8.42 -30.02
C GLY A 187 -36.61 -8.75 -28.81
N GLU A 188 -37.55 -9.68 -28.97
CA GLU A 188 -38.50 -10.04 -27.93
C GLU A 188 -37.82 -10.50 -26.62
N SER A 189 -38.53 -10.43 -25.49
CA SER A 189 -38.00 -10.92 -24.22
C SER A 189 -37.66 -12.42 -24.32
N GLY A 190 -36.61 -12.85 -23.62
CA GLY A 190 -36.18 -14.26 -23.65
C GLY A 190 -35.46 -14.73 -24.92
N THR A 191 -35.35 -13.89 -25.97
CA THR A 191 -34.64 -14.24 -27.21
C THR A 191 -33.11 -14.34 -27.08
N GLY A 192 -32.52 -14.31 -25.88
CA GLY A 192 -31.09 -14.55 -25.69
C GLY A 192 -30.15 -13.39 -26.03
N LYS A 193 -30.65 -12.15 -26.08
CA LYS A 193 -29.82 -10.94 -26.33
C LYS A 193 -28.64 -10.83 -25.37
N THR A 194 -28.88 -11.02 -24.07
CA THR A 194 -27.84 -10.99 -23.03
C THR A 194 -26.78 -12.08 -23.24
N ALA A 195 -27.18 -13.27 -23.68
CA ALA A 195 -26.27 -14.37 -23.98
C ALA A 195 -25.42 -14.08 -25.22
N LEU A 196 -26.00 -13.44 -26.25
CA LEU A 196 -25.25 -12.95 -27.41
C LEU A 196 -24.18 -11.95 -26.98
N ILE A 197 -24.52 -10.94 -26.16
CA ILE A 197 -23.54 -9.95 -25.65
C ILE A 197 -22.46 -10.62 -24.81
N ALA A 198 -22.81 -11.58 -23.96
CA ALA A 198 -21.84 -12.33 -23.16
C ALA A 198 -20.85 -13.12 -24.04
N LYS A 199 -21.34 -13.72 -25.13
CA LYS A 199 -20.51 -14.40 -26.13
C LYS A 199 -19.61 -13.41 -26.87
N CYS A 200 -20.14 -12.29 -27.36
CA CYS A 200 -19.34 -11.24 -28.01
C CYS A 200 -18.23 -10.71 -27.09
N ALA A 201 -18.52 -10.45 -25.81
CA ALA A 201 -17.52 -9.98 -24.85
C ALA A 201 -16.38 -10.99 -24.63
N LYS A 202 -16.66 -12.30 -24.76
CA LYS A 202 -15.65 -13.36 -24.70
C LYS A 202 -14.80 -13.40 -25.97
N GLU A 203 -15.41 -13.25 -27.14
CA GLU A 203 -14.72 -13.32 -28.44
C GLU A 203 -13.98 -12.01 -28.80
N ALA A 204 -14.37 -10.87 -28.24
CA ALA A 204 -13.80 -9.57 -28.59
C ALA A 204 -12.27 -9.48 -28.42
N LYS A 205 -11.69 -10.20 -27.46
CA LYS A 205 -10.22 -10.24 -27.31
C LYS A 205 -9.54 -10.93 -28.49
N HIS A 206 -10.18 -11.95 -29.06
CA HIS A 206 -9.70 -12.62 -30.26
C HIS A 206 -9.87 -11.72 -31.50
N TRP A 207 -11.03 -11.09 -31.65
CA TRP A 207 -11.32 -10.16 -32.76
C TRP A 207 -10.36 -8.97 -32.82
N LEU A 208 -9.86 -8.52 -31.68
CA LEU A 208 -8.98 -7.35 -31.53
C LEU A 208 -7.56 -7.73 -31.08
N SER A 209 -7.10 -8.94 -31.39
CA SER A 209 -5.82 -9.48 -30.94
C SER A 209 -4.60 -8.58 -31.20
N GLY A 210 -4.62 -7.78 -32.27
CA GLY A 210 -3.55 -6.81 -32.59
C GLY A 210 -3.49 -5.56 -31.71
N ALA A 211 -4.50 -5.28 -30.88
CA ALA A 211 -4.60 -4.03 -30.12
C ALA A 211 -4.58 -4.21 -28.58
N ASN A 212 -4.54 -5.45 -28.08
CA ASN A 212 -4.60 -5.80 -26.66
C ASN A 212 -5.70 -5.02 -25.88
N PRO A 213 -6.99 -5.18 -26.23
CA PRO A 213 -8.05 -4.35 -25.68
C PRO A 213 -8.37 -4.68 -24.22
N VAL A 214 -8.81 -3.66 -23.48
CA VAL A 214 -9.51 -3.82 -22.21
C VAL A 214 -11.01 -3.91 -22.48
N ILE A 215 -11.62 -5.03 -22.11
CA ILE A 215 -13.05 -5.29 -22.33
C ILE A 215 -13.80 -5.08 -21.03
N ILE A 216 -14.70 -4.10 -21.01
CA ILE A 216 -15.59 -3.83 -19.88
C ILE A 216 -16.98 -4.37 -20.23
N VAL A 217 -17.49 -5.27 -19.41
CA VAL A 217 -18.85 -5.80 -19.54
C VAL A 217 -19.63 -5.51 -18.27
N ARG A 218 -20.87 -5.05 -18.42
CA ARG A 218 -21.79 -4.79 -17.32
C ARG A 218 -23.14 -5.40 -17.65
N PHE A 219 -23.69 -6.17 -16.72
CA PHE A 219 -25.05 -6.67 -16.81
C PHE A 219 -25.89 -6.05 -15.70
N LEU A 220 -27.01 -5.44 -16.06
CA LEU A 220 -27.92 -4.84 -15.10
C LEU A 220 -28.78 -5.94 -14.45
N GLY A 221 -28.96 -5.87 -13.12
CA GLY A 221 -29.83 -6.77 -12.37
C GLY A 221 -29.25 -8.14 -12.01
N ILE A 222 -27.93 -8.33 -12.18
CA ILE A 222 -27.23 -9.57 -11.77
C ILE A 222 -26.62 -9.42 -10.38
N VAL A 223 -26.29 -8.18 -10.04
CA VAL A 223 -25.72 -7.77 -8.77
C VAL A 223 -26.87 -7.09 -8.04
N THR A 224 -27.43 -7.76 -7.03
CA THR A 224 -28.34 -7.10 -6.10
C THR A 224 -27.50 -6.19 -5.22
N ASN A 225 -27.64 -4.87 -5.39
CA ASN A 225 -27.19 -3.93 -4.37
C ASN A 225 -27.84 -4.35 -3.04
N PHE A 226 -27.04 -4.83 -2.10
CA PHE A 226 -27.49 -4.92 -0.72
C PHE A 226 -27.51 -3.49 -0.18
N ASN A 227 -28.69 -2.87 -0.22
CA ASN A 227 -28.91 -1.58 0.41
C ASN A 227 -28.78 -1.72 1.94
N HIS A 228 -27.91 -0.87 2.50
CA HIS A 228 -27.78 -0.40 3.90
C HIS A 228 -27.33 -1.40 4.98
#